data_AF-A0A5E6NU95-F1
#
_entry.id   AF-A0A5E6NU95-F1
#
_cell.length_a   1.000
_cell.length_b   1.000
_cell.length_c   1.000
_cell.angle_alpha   90.00
_cell.angle_beta   90.00
_cell.angle_gamma   90.00
#
_symmetry.space_group_name_H-M   'P 1'
#
loop_
_entity.id
_entity.type
_entity.pdbx_description
1 polymer ?
#
loop_
_entity_poly.entity_id
_entity_poly.type
_entity_poly.pdbx_seq_one_letter_code
_entity_poly.pdbx_strand_id
1 'polypeptide(L)'
;MLARDVYLHLIGTDGNDILTSGSGFDVLEGGNGDDTLNAGQGNDKVTGGAGNDIYIFNLGDGQLEIMDANGYDGLKFGEGITKDDITITQEADGFVYIRINNTTDVVKFTQASTTSTLAIDYIYFADNSHSRIDANVILASLKTLTEGNDTLTANKDGTNNIQALAGDDTITGGIDARNNIDGGADDDTLTGVLMQIASSADKAMTL
;
A
#
# COMPACT_ATOMS: atom_id res chain seq x y z
N MET A 1 35.68 4.66 -16.20
CA MET A 1 35.65 3.48 -15.33
C MET A 1 34.18 3.24 -15.04
N LEU A 2 33.56 2.26 -15.70
CA LEU A 2 32.18 1.90 -15.38
C LEU A 2 32.24 1.22 -14.01
N ALA A 3 31.49 1.74 -13.03
CA ALA A 3 31.19 0.96 -11.84
C ALA A 3 30.58 -0.35 -12.35
N ARG A 4 31.15 -1.48 -11.95
CA ARG A 4 30.50 -2.76 -12.20
C ARG A 4 29.31 -2.78 -11.26
N ASP A 5 28.11 -2.92 -11.81
CA ASP A 5 26.93 -3.31 -11.02
C ASP A 5 27.29 -4.66 -10.37
N VAL A 6 27.43 -4.67 -9.05
CA VAL A 6 27.82 -5.86 -8.28
C VAL A 6 26.57 -6.39 -7.63
N TYR A 7 26.23 -7.65 -7.93
CA TYR A 7 25.23 -8.40 -7.17
C TYR A 7 25.71 -8.56 -5.73
N LEU A 8 24.92 -8.08 -4.77
CA LEU A 8 25.11 -8.28 -3.35
C LEU A 8 23.99 -9.13 -2.77
N HIS A 9 24.38 -10.04 -1.88
CA HIS A 9 23.45 -10.76 -1.00
C HIS A 9 23.83 -10.41 0.43
N LEU A 10 22.99 -9.60 1.07
CA LEU A 10 23.15 -9.18 2.45
C LEU A 10 22.14 -9.93 3.32
N ILE A 11 22.65 -10.50 4.40
CA ILE A 11 21.84 -11.21 5.39
C ILE A 11 22.18 -10.58 6.73
N GLY A 12 21.17 -10.07 7.42
CA GLY A 12 21.26 -9.58 8.79
C GLY A 12 21.36 -10.74 9.78
N THR A 13 21.12 -10.43 11.04
CA THR A 13 21.36 -11.31 12.18
C THR A 13 20.17 -11.31 13.13
N ASP A 14 20.41 -11.69 14.39
CA ASP A 14 19.45 -11.41 15.45
C ASP A 14 19.69 -9.98 15.96
N GLY A 15 18.63 -9.18 16.02
CA GLY A 15 18.65 -7.78 16.44
C GLY A 15 18.29 -6.83 15.31
N ASN A 16 18.22 -5.53 15.62
CA ASN A 16 17.78 -4.52 14.67
C ASN A 16 18.95 -4.12 13.75
N ASP A 17 18.90 -4.54 12.50
CA ASP A 17 19.95 -4.35 11.52
C ASP A 17 19.64 -3.21 10.52
N ILE A 18 20.70 -2.64 9.93
CA ILE A 18 20.60 -1.65 8.85
C ILE A 18 21.35 -2.18 7.64
N LEU A 19 20.61 -2.54 6.58
CA LEU A 19 21.15 -3.14 5.37
C LEU A 19 21.08 -2.14 4.20
N THR A 20 22.20 -1.96 3.50
CA THR A 20 22.25 -1.14 2.28
C THR A 20 23.20 -1.74 1.25
N SER A 21 22.72 -2.01 0.03
CA SER A 21 23.52 -2.65 -1.02
C SER A 21 23.95 -1.71 -2.16
N GLY A 22 23.12 -0.73 -2.53
CA GLY A 22 23.54 0.36 -3.41
C GLY A 22 23.04 0.17 -4.84
N SER A 23 23.91 -0.10 -5.80
CA SER A 23 23.51 -0.27 -7.21
C SER A 23 23.73 -1.71 -7.64
N GLY A 24 22.74 -2.38 -8.22
CA GLY A 24 22.88 -3.77 -8.58
C GLY A 24 21.57 -4.50 -8.83
N PHE A 25 21.65 -5.81 -8.79
CA PHE A 25 20.47 -6.67 -8.62
C PHE A 25 20.74 -7.37 -7.30
N ASP A 26 20.19 -6.88 -6.21
CA ASP A 26 20.61 -7.25 -4.88
C ASP A 26 19.51 -8.03 -4.14
N VAL A 27 19.93 -8.81 -3.17
CA VAL A 27 19.06 -9.54 -2.25
C VAL A 27 19.40 -9.15 -0.83
N LEU A 28 18.41 -8.64 -0.09
CA LEU A 28 18.54 -8.29 1.32
C LEU A 28 17.59 -9.16 2.15
N GLU A 29 18.09 -9.74 3.23
CA GLU A 29 17.35 -10.50 4.24
C GLU A 29 17.64 -9.90 5.61
N GLY A 30 16.64 -9.33 6.29
CA GLY A 30 16.80 -8.67 7.60
C GLY A 30 17.08 -9.66 8.72
N GLY A 31 16.19 -10.65 8.90
CA GLY A 31 16.35 -11.69 9.90
C GLY A 31 15.36 -11.52 11.04
N ASN A 32 15.86 -11.52 12.29
CA ASN A 32 15.02 -11.27 13.46
C ASN A 32 15.35 -9.88 14.02
N GLY A 33 14.36 -9.07 14.32
CA GLY A 33 14.55 -7.72 14.85
C GLY A 33 13.79 -6.69 14.01
N ASP A 34 13.76 -5.45 14.47
CA ASP A 34 13.18 -4.36 13.67
C ASP A 34 14.25 -3.81 12.72
N ASP A 35 14.20 -4.21 11.46
CA ASP A 35 15.26 -3.95 10.47
C ASP A 35 14.97 -2.72 9.59
N THR A 36 16.02 -2.12 9.05
CA THR A 36 15.93 -1.06 8.04
C THR A 36 16.69 -1.44 6.78
N LEU A 37 15.97 -1.62 5.68
CA LEU A 37 16.48 -2.22 4.45
C LEU A 37 16.39 -1.23 3.28
N ASN A 38 17.51 -0.99 2.60
CA ASN A 38 17.60 -0.12 1.43
C ASN A 38 18.45 -0.79 0.33
N ALA A 39 17.81 -1.39 -0.66
CA ALA A 39 18.54 -2.04 -1.75
C ALA A 39 19.17 -1.03 -2.73
N GLY A 40 18.55 0.15 -2.88
CA GLY A 40 19.02 1.21 -3.77
C GLY A 40 18.62 0.98 -5.22
N GLN A 41 19.51 1.33 -6.15
CA GLN A 41 19.22 1.29 -7.58
C GLN A 41 19.36 -0.12 -8.15
N GLY A 42 18.27 -0.69 -8.66
CA GLY A 42 18.31 -2.06 -9.09
C GLY A 42 16.97 -2.67 -9.47
N ASN A 43 17.02 -3.95 -9.80
CA ASN A 43 15.85 -4.83 -9.64
C ASN A 43 16.12 -5.75 -8.46
N ASP A 44 15.68 -5.35 -7.28
CA ASP A 44 16.12 -5.93 -6.02
C ASP A 44 15.01 -6.72 -5.33
N LYS A 45 15.41 -7.65 -4.47
CA LYS A 45 14.51 -8.44 -3.64
C LYS A 45 14.85 -8.22 -2.17
N VAL A 46 13.84 -7.93 -1.36
CA VAL A 46 14.02 -7.65 0.06
C VAL A 46 13.02 -8.45 0.88
N THR A 47 13.51 -9.04 1.97
CA THR A 47 12.72 -9.74 2.99
C THR A 47 13.13 -9.18 4.35
N GLY A 48 12.20 -8.62 5.11
CA GLY A 48 12.45 -8.09 6.45
C GLY A 48 12.62 -9.23 7.43
N GLY A 49 11.58 -10.04 7.59
CA GLY A 49 11.66 -11.29 8.34
C GLY A 49 10.73 -11.30 9.53
N ALA A 50 11.27 -11.14 10.73
CA ALA A 50 10.47 -11.09 11.95
C ALA A 50 10.78 -9.82 12.73
N GLY A 51 9.79 -8.95 12.92
CA GLY A 51 9.97 -7.69 13.62
C GLY A 51 9.03 -6.66 13.03
N ASN A 52 9.33 -5.38 13.18
CA ASN A 52 8.65 -4.31 12.45
C ASN A 52 9.68 -3.63 11.56
N ASP A 53 9.63 -3.95 10.27
CA ASP A 53 10.70 -3.63 9.34
C ASP A 53 10.38 -2.37 8.53
N ILE A 54 11.43 -1.63 8.16
CA ILE A 54 11.34 -0.43 7.32
C ILE A 54 12.09 -0.64 6.02
N TYR A 55 11.33 -0.61 4.92
CA TYR A 55 11.82 -0.67 3.56
C TYR A 55 11.97 0.75 3.02
N ILE A 56 13.16 1.13 2.57
CA ILE A 56 13.41 2.46 1.99
C ILE A 56 13.38 2.36 0.47
N PHE A 57 12.66 3.28 -0.17
CA PHE A 57 12.61 3.38 -1.62
C PHE A 57 12.68 4.85 -2.08
N ASN A 58 13.61 5.15 -2.99
CA ASN A 58 13.88 6.49 -3.49
C ASN A 58 13.54 6.61 -4.97
N LEU A 59 13.41 7.85 -5.44
CA LEU A 59 13.20 8.12 -6.85
C LEU A 59 14.40 7.65 -7.68
N GLY A 60 14.17 6.83 -8.70
CA GLY A 60 15.21 6.25 -9.55
C GLY A 60 15.83 4.94 -9.03
N ASP A 61 15.31 4.38 -7.94
CA ASP A 61 15.75 3.08 -7.42
C ASP A 61 15.35 1.91 -8.35
N GLY A 62 14.41 2.11 -9.29
CA GLY A 62 14.02 1.06 -10.24
C GLY A 62 12.95 0.13 -9.67
N GLN A 63 13.20 -1.18 -9.64
CA GLN A 63 12.19 -2.16 -9.26
C GLN A 63 12.55 -2.83 -7.93
N LEU A 64 11.66 -2.74 -6.96
CA LEU A 64 11.82 -3.38 -5.66
C LEU A 64 10.75 -4.44 -5.45
N GLU A 65 11.14 -5.66 -5.13
CA GLU A 65 10.24 -6.73 -4.72
C GLU A 65 10.37 -6.98 -3.21
N ILE A 66 9.28 -6.77 -2.47
CA ILE A 66 9.20 -6.98 -1.02
C ILE A 66 8.40 -8.24 -0.73
N MET A 67 8.97 -9.11 0.11
CA MET A 67 8.32 -10.31 0.61
C MET A 67 8.34 -10.31 2.14
N ASP A 68 7.19 -10.00 2.76
CA ASP A 68 7.03 -10.05 4.22
C ASP A 68 5.62 -10.48 4.66
N ALA A 69 5.53 -11.10 5.83
CA ALA A 69 4.34 -11.68 6.48
C ALA A 69 4.06 -11.12 7.87
N ASN A 70 5.11 -10.73 8.60
CA ASN A 70 5.06 -10.69 10.05
C ASN A 70 5.62 -9.37 10.54
N GLY A 71 4.78 -8.56 11.17
CA GLY A 71 5.23 -7.30 11.70
C GLY A 71 4.19 -6.22 11.58
N TYR A 72 4.59 -5.03 12.00
CA TYR A 72 3.97 -3.77 11.62
C TYR A 72 4.91 -3.02 10.69
N ASP A 73 4.95 -3.43 9.43
CA ASP A 73 6.03 -3.07 8.51
C ASP A 73 5.72 -1.77 7.75
N GLY A 74 6.78 -1.07 7.36
CA GLY A 74 6.69 0.25 6.74
C GLY A 74 7.46 0.36 5.43
N LEU A 75 6.80 0.79 4.35
CA LEU A 75 7.50 1.33 3.18
C LEU A 75 7.71 2.83 3.37
N LYS A 76 8.96 3.28 3.35
CA LYS A 76 9.32 4.69 3.48
C LYS A 76 9.87 5.21 2.17
N PHE A 77 9.13 6.14 1.57
CA PHE A 77 9.58 6.86 0.40
C PHE A 77 10.55 7.99 0.76
N GLY A 78 11.60 8.11 -0.05
CA GLY A 78 12.58 9.19 -0.02
C GLY A 78 12.00 10.54 -0.47
N GLU A 79 12.84 11.58 -0.46
CA GLU A 79 12.46 12.91 -0.92
C GLU A 79 12.02 12.90 -2.39
N GLY A 80 11.05 13.74 -2.74
CA GLY A 80 10.55 13.89 -4.12
C GLY A 80 9.48 12.88 -4.53
N ILE A 81 9.06 11.99 -3.62
CA ILE A 81 7.87 11.14 -3.80
C ILE A 81 6.83 11.58 -2.77
N THR A 82 5.66 12.01 -3.25
CA THR A 82 4.51 12.36 -2.41
C THR A 82 3.36 11.38 -2.62
N LYS A 83 2.30 11.51 -1.81
CA LYS A 83 1.08 10.71 -1.95
C LYS A 83 0.42 10.84 -3.34
N ASP A 84 0.50 12.02 -3.96
CA ASP A 84 -0.11 12.26 -5.27
C ASP A 84 0.74 11.70 -6.42
N ASP A 85 2.01 11.36 -6.15
CA ASP A 85 2.93 10.81 -7.14
C ASP A 85 2.83 9.29 -7.26
N ILE A 86 2.02 8.63 -6.43
CA ILE A 86 1.93 7.18 -6.42
C ILE A 86 0.59 6.66 -6.95
N THR A 87 0.65 5.57 -7.71
CA THR A 87 -0.52 4.78 -8.10
C THR A 87 -0.38 3.39 -7.50
N ILE A 88 -1.43 2.90 -6.82
CA ILE A 88 -1.44 1.58 -6.22
C ILE A 88 -2.46 0.72 -6.94
N THR A 89 -2.06 -0.48 -7.36
CA THR A 89 -2.89 -1.41 -8.14
C THR A 89 -2.67 -2.84 -7.70
N GLN A 90 -3.74 -3.63 -7.61
CA GLN A 90 -3.64 -5.08 -7.70
C GLN A 90 -3.73 -5.47 -9.17
N GLU A 91 -2.78 -6.28 -9.64
CA GLU A 91 -2.73 -6.70 -11.04
C GLU A 91 -3.24 -8.12 -11.26
N ALA A 92 -3.30 -8.54 -12.53
CA ALA A 92 -3.83 -9.84 -12.93
C ALA A 92 -3.04 -11.04 -12.37
N ASP A 93 -1.81 -10.82 -11.91
CA ASP A 93 -1.01 -11.83 -11.20
C ASP A 93 -1.37 -11.95 -9.71
N GLY A 94 -2.31 -11.13 -9.23
CA GLY A 94 -2.78 -11.11 -7.85
C GLY A 94 -1.92 -10.29 -6.89
N PHE A 95 -0.79 -9.75 -7.35
CA PHE A 95 0.11 -8.95 -6.52
C PHE A 95 -0.27 -7.48 -6.52
N VAL A 96 0.10 -6.79 -5.43
CA VAL A 96 -0.05 -5.35 -5.31
C VAL A 96 1.23 -4.66 -5.72
N TYR A 97 1.07 -3.58 -6.47
CA TYR A 97 2.11 -2.75 -7.03
C TYR A 97 1.88 -1.31 -6.62
N ILE A 98 2.93 -0.64 -6.15
CA ILE A 98 2.99 0.81 -6.04
C ILE A 98 3.91 1.30 -7.16
N ARG A 99 3.39 2.18 -8.01
CA ARG A 99 4.15 2.81 -9.10
C ARG A 99 4.34 4.28 -8.80
N ILE A 100 5.53 4.79 -9.08
CA ILE A 100 5.77 6.22 -9.09
C ILE A 100 5.37 6.76 -10.48
N ASN A 101 4.41 7.66 -10.49
CA ASN A 101 3.81 8.20 -11.70
C ASN A 101 4.86 8.88 -12.57
N ASN A 102 4.81 8.61 -13.88
CA ASN A 102 5.74 9.14 -14.88
C ASN A 102 7.20 8.67 -14.72
N THR A 103 7.47 7.62 -13.95
CA THR A 103 8.78 6.96 -13.91
C THR A 103 8.66 5.46 -14.22
N THR A 104 9.79 4.76 -14.18
CA THR A 104 9.84 3.29 -14.25
C THR A 104 9.93 2.64 -12.88
N ASP A 105 9.82 3.43 -11.82
CA ASP A 105 10.02 2.98 -10.45
C ASP A 105 8.78 2.26 -9.93
N VAL A 106 8.99 1.07 -9.38
CA VAL A 106 7.92 0.17 -8.96
C VAL A 106 8.31 -0.56 -7.68
N VAL A 107 7.41 -0.61 -6.72
CA VAL A 107 7.47 -1.52 -5.57
C VAL A 107 6.40 -2.58 -5.74
N LYS A 108 6.79 -3.85 -5.68
CA LYS A 108 5.92 -5.02 -5.79
C LYS A 108 5.92 -5.78 -4.48
N PHE A 109 4.75 -6.24 -4.03
CA PHE A 109 4.62 -7.09 -2.85
C PHE A 109 4.27 -8.53 -3.27
N THR A 110 5.14 -9.51 -2.99
CA THR A 110 5.02 -10.90 -3.49
C THR A 110 4.63 -11.95 -2.49
N GLN A 111 4.59 -11.65 -1.19
CA GLN A 111 3.91 -12.56 -0.28
C GLN A 111 2.40 -12.53 -0.52
N ALA A 112 1.74 -13.68 -0.38
CA ALA A 112 0.33 -13.86 -0.64
C ALA A 112 -0.50 -12.77 0.05
N SER A 113 -0.85 -11.74 -0.72
CA SER A 113 -2.07 -10.99 -0.55
C SER A 113 -3.21 -11.97 -0.79
N THR A 114 -3.41 -12.87 0.18
CA THR A 114 -4.76 -13.24 0.56
C THR A 114 -5.42 -11.90 0.85
N THR A 115 -6.65 -11.71 0.40
CA THR A 115 -7.36 -10.43 0.27
C THR A 115 -7.54 -9.63 1.58
N SER A 116 -6.78 -9.91 2.63
CA SER A 116 -6.81 -9.38 3.98
C SER A 116 -5.49 -8.82 4.53
N THR A 117 -4.31 -9.06 3.93
CA THR A 117 -3.02 -8.50 4.43
C THR A 117 -2.05 -8.16 3.30
N LEU A 118 -1.49 -6.95 3.31
CA LEU A 118 -0.33 -6.56 2.51
C LEU A 118 0.96 -6.93 3.26
N ALA A 119 2.08 -7.04 2.56
CA ALA A 119 3.40 -7.23 3.17
C ALA A 119 3.93 -5.97 3.89
N ILE A 120 3.13 -4.91 3.97
CA ILE A 120 3.40 -3.70 4.74
C ILE A 120 2.11 -3.26 5.42
N ASP A 121 2.24 -2.54 6.53
CA ASP A 121 1.14 -1.93 7.28
C ASP A 121 1.05 -0.42 7.03
N TYR A 122 2.17 0.22 6.70
CA TYR A 122 2.24 1.66 6.56
C TYR A 122 3.08 2.10 5.36
N ILE A 123 2.65 3.18 4.71
CA ILE A 123 3.48 3.96 3.79
C ILE A 123 3.82 5.29 4.44
N TYR A 124 5.11 5.63 4.50
CA TYR A 124 5.65 6.88 5.02
C TYR A 124 6.25 7.71 3.88
N PHE A 125 6.11 9.03 3.94
CA PHE A 125 6.72 9.97 3.01
C PHE A 125 7.75 10.84 3.72
N ALA A 126 8.75 11.32 2.97
CA ALA A 126 9.87 12.11 3.51
C ALA A 126 9.47 13.49 4.08
N ASP A 127 8.30 14.02 3.72
CA ASP A 127 7.85 15.36 4.12
C ASP A 127 7.44 15.49 5.60
N ASN A 128 7.54 14.40 6.39
CA ASN A 128 7.11 14.31 7.79
C ASN A 128 5.65 14.74 8.01
N SER A 129 4.83 14.82 6.94
CA SER A 129 3.40 14.86 7.13
C SER A 129 3.04 13.55 7.82
N HIS A 130 2.38 13.64 8.98
CA HIS A 130 1.96 12.46 9.73
C HIS A 130 0.86 11.66 8.97
N SER A 131 0.66 11.96 7.69
CA SER A 131 -0.19 11.27 6.73
C SER A 131 0.52 10.02 6.23
N ARG A 132 0.66 9.04 7.12
CA ARG A 132 0.93 7.67 6.68
C ARG A 132 -0.30 7.13 5.95
N ILE A 133 -0.10 6.23 4.99
CA ILE A 133 -1.22 5.44 4.43
C ILE A 133 -1.22 4.10 5.15
N ASP A 134 -2.31 3.78 5.86
CA ASP A 134 -2.49 2.44 6.44
C ASP A 134 -2.77 1.44 5.30
N ALA A 135 -2.11 0.29 5.28
CA ALA A 135 -2.20 -0.66 4.18
C ALA A 135 -3.60 -1.30 4.03
N ASN A 136 -4.36 -1.39 5.13
CA ASN A 136 -5.77 -1.79 5.08
C ASN A 136 -6.64 -0.83 4.25
N VAL A 137 -6.25 0.45 4.17
CA VAL A 137 -6.89 1.43 3.30
C VAL A 137 -6.59 1.16 1.84
N ILE A 138 -5.36 0.74 1.54
CA ILE A 138 -4.93 0.39 0.19
C ILE A 138 -5.75 -0.82 -0.28
N LEU A 139 -5.80 -1.88 0.52
CA LEU A 139 -6.58 -3.09 0.21
C LEU A 139 -8.07 -2.80 0.01
N ALA A 140 -8.65 -1.91 0.81
CA ALA A 140 -10.03 -1.47 0.63
C ALA A 140 -10.23 -0.71 -0.70
N SER A 141 -9.32 0.19 -1.07
CA SER A 141 -9.40 0.92 -2.35
C SER A 141 -9.16 0.04 -3.59
N LEU A 142 -8.48 -1.09 -3.41
CA LEU A 142 -8.24 -2.09 -4.46
C LEU A 142 -9.39 -3.10 -4.58
N LYS A 143 -10.33 -3.10 -3.64
CA LYS A 143 -11.51 -3.97 -3.70
C LYS A 143 -12.45 -3.44 -4.79
N THR A 144 -12.47 -4.11 -5.93
CA THR A 144 -13.51 -3.93 -6.95
C THR A 144 -14.83 -4.41 -6.37
N LEU A 145 -15.77 -3.49 -6.14
CA LEU A 145 -17.13 -3.82 -5.75
C LEU A 145 -17.86 -4.44 -6.95
N THR A 146 -18.72 -5.41 -6.66
CA THR A 146 -19.38 -6.29 -7.63
C THR A 146 -20.88 -6.04 -7.64
N GLU A 147 -21.62 -6.68 -8.55
CA GLU A 147 -23.11 -6.63 -8.55
C GLU A 147 -23.76 -7.47 -7.42
N GLY A 148 -23.01 -7.86 -6.40
CA GLY A 148 -23.53 -8.60 -5.25
C GLY A 148 -23.10 -7.96 -3.95
N ASN A 149 -23.81 -8.29 -2.87
CA ASN A 149 -23.64 -7.66 -1.56
C ASN A 149 -22.18 -7.60 -1.10
N ASP A 150 -21.65 -6.39 -1.06
CA ASP A 150 -20.28 -6.09 -0.74
C ASP A 150 -20.12 -5.42 0.62
N THR A 151 -18.91 -5.48 1.15
CA THR A 151 -18.53 -4.74 2.35
C THR A 151 -17.22 -4.02 2.11
N LEU A 152 -17.19 -2.72 2.42
CA LEU A 152 -16.03 -1.85 2.22
C LEU A 152 -15.87 -0.89 3.40
N THR A 153 -14.65 -0.71 3.89
CA THR A 153 -14.30 0.40 4.78
C THR A 153 -13.29 1.29 4.08
N ALA A 154 -13.74 2.46 3.65
CA ALA A 154 -12.97 3.43 2.90
C ALA A 154 -11.88 4.10 3.75
N ASN A 155 -10.94 4.77 3.07
CA ASN A 155 -9.86 5.51 3.71
C ASN A 155 -10.38 6.52 4.73
N LYS A 156 -9.84 6.55 5.95
CA LYS A 156 -10.12 7.62 6.94
C LYS A 156 -9.54 8.97 6.51
N ASP A 157 -8.36 8.96 5.90
CA ASP A 157 -7.52 10.08 5.47
C ASP A 157 -7.60 10.35 3.94
N GLY A 158 -8.55 11.19 3.53
CA GLY A 158 -8.65 11.70 2.15
C GLY A 158 -9.98 11.39 1.47
N THR A 159 -10.24 12.06 0.34
CA THR A 159 -11.50 11.92 -0.42
C THR A 159 -11.59 10.56 -1.10
N ASN A 160 -12.64 9.79 -0.80
CA ASN A 160 -12.94 8.51 -1.45
C ASN A 160 -13.96 8.70 -2.59
N ASN A 161 -13.80 8.00 -3.72
CA ASN A 161 -14.79 7.91 -4.79
C ASN A 161 -15.18 6.44 -5.00
N ILE A 162 -16.34 6.03 -4.50
CA ILE A 162 -16.75 4.63 -4.40
C ILE A 162 -18.05 4.43 -5.19
N GLN A 163 -18.11 3.37 -6.00
CA GLN A 163 -19.31 2.89 -6.67
C GLN A 163 -19.48 1.40 -6.36
N ALA A 164 -20.56 1.04 -5.69
CA ALA A 164 -20.75 -0.31 -5.16
C ALA A 164 -21.55 -1.25 -6.07
N LEU A 165 -22.18 -0.69 -7.11
CA LEU A 165 -22.89 -1.38 -8.19
C LEU A 165 -24.29 -1.89 -7.79
N ALA A 166 -24.49 -3.17 -7.54
CA ALA A 166 -25.81 -3.72 -7.22
C ALA A 166 -25.67 -4.71 -6.05
N GLY A 167 -26.77 -5.05 -5.39
CA GLY A 167 -26.73 -5.82 -4.16
C GLY A 167 -26.73 -4.94 -2.91
N ASP A 168 -27.04 -5.54 -1.76
CA ASP A 168 -27.17 -4.79 -0.50
C ASP A 168 -25.77 -4.55 0.11
N ASP A 169 -25.21 -3.37 -0.12
CA ASP A 169 -23.81 -3.08 0.23
C ASP A 169 -23.65 -2.46 1.63
N THR A 170 -22.53 -2.75 2.29
CA THR A 170 -22.15 -2.12 3.57
C THR A 170 -20.86 -1.34 3.43
N ILE A 171 -20.94 -0.01 3.37
CA ILE A 171 -19.80 0.88 3.12
C ILE A 171 -19.61 1.85 4.28
N THR A 172 -18.45 1.79 4.92
CA THR A 172 -18.03 2.79 5.90
C THR A 172 -17.07 3.77 5.23
N GLY A 173 -17.52 5.00 5.00
CA GLY A 173 -16.70 6.11 4.50
C GLY A 173 -15.67 6.61 5.52
N GLY A 174 -14.62 7.24 5.01
CA GLY A 174 -13.63 7.95 5.82
C GLY A 174 -14.20 9.09 6.66
N ILE A 175 -13.49 9.46 7.72
CA ILE A 175 -13.94 10.47 8.68
C ILE A 175 -13.31 11.87 8.47
N ASP A 176 -12.19 11.98 7.76
CA ASP A 176 -11.39 13.21 7.73
C ASP A 176 -11.47 14.02 6.42
N ALA A 177 -12.26 13.58 5.42
CA ALA A 177 -12.46 14.29 4.15
C ALA A 177 -13.85 14.08 3.52
N ARG A 178 -14.20 14.90 2.52
CA ARG A 178 -15.43 14.76 1.73
C ARG A 178 -15.35 13.51 0.86
N ASN A 179 -16.23 12.54 1.08
CA ASN A 179 -16.33 11.32 0.28
C ASN A 179 -17.47 11.41 -0.75
N ASN A 180 -17.28 10.83 -1.92
CA ASN A 180 -18.31 10.57 -2.93
C ASN A 180 -18.58 9.06 -2.95
N ILE A 181 -19.66 8.62 -2.30
CA ILE A 181 -19.99 7.20 -2.17
C ILE A 181 -21.37 6.98 -2.80
N ASP A 182 -21.39 6.10 -3.80
CA ASP A 182 -22.57 5.63 -4.49
C ASP A 182 -22.74 4.14 -4.17
N GLY A 183 -23.80 3.81 -3.43
CA GLY A 183 -24.18 2.43 -3.11
C GLY A 183 -24.74 1.68 -4.33
N GLY A 184 -25.22 2.41 -5.34
CA GLY A 184 -25.78 1.78 -6.53
C GLY A 184 -27.24 1.36 -6.35
N ALA A 185 -27.57 0.14 -6.77
CA ALA A 185 -28.92 -0.44 -6.72
C ALA A 185 -29.08 -1.36 -5.50
N ASP A 186 -30.34 -1.53 -5.04
CA ASP A 186 -30.74 -2.32 -3.86
C ASP A 186 -30.52 -1.60 -2.51
N ASP A 187 -30.61 -2.31 -1.37
CA ASP A 187 -30.69 -1.70 -0.04
C ASP A 187 -29.28 -1.54 0.60
N ASP A 188 -28.68 -0.36 0.45
CA ASP A 188 -27.32 -0.08 0.95
C ASP A 188 -27.25 0.53 2.36
N THR A 189 -26.17 0.20 3.08
CA THR A 189 -25.80 0.79 4.38
C THR A 189 -24.51 1.61 4.24
N LEU A 190 -24.62 2.94 4.28
CA LEU A 190 -23.48 3.88 4.16
C LEU A 190 -23.25 4.66 5.48
N THR A 191 -22.03 4.61 6.05
CA THR A 191 -21.70 5.27 7.34
C THR A 191 -20.48 6.21 7.23
N GLY A 192 -20.46 7.40 7.85
CA GLY A 192 -19.32 8.35 7.82
C GLY A 192 -19.69 9.84 7.96
N VAL A 193 -18.69 10.72 8.18
CA VAL A 193 -18.92 12.08 8.78
C VAL A 193 -19.14 13.20 7.75
N LEU A 194 -18.71 13.03 6.49
CA LEU A 194 -18.89 14.02 5.40
C LEU A 194 -19.01 13.30 4.03
N MET A 195 -20.23 12.92 3.64
CA MET A 195 -20.51 12.28 2.35
C MET A 195 -21.38 13.15 1.44
N GLN A 196 -21.00 13.26 0.17
CA GLN A 196 -21.94 13.57 -0.89
C GLN A 196 -22.48 12.23 -1.38
N ILE A 197 -23.66 11.85 -0.86
CA ILE A 197 -24.33 10.60 -1.20
C ILE A 197 -25.18 10.86 -2.45
N ALA A 198 -24.89 10.15 -3.52
CA ALA A 198 -25.76 10.12 -4.70
C ALA A 198 -26.49 8.76 -4.71
N SER A 199 -27.42 8.52 -3.79
CA SER A 199 -28.23 7.30 -3.87
C SER A 199 -29.31 7.49 -4.93
N SER A 200 -29.43 6.52 -5.85
CA SER A 200 -30.49 6.51 -6.86
C SER A 200 -31.75 5.75 -6.40
N ALA A 201 -31.75 5.19 -5.18
CA ALA A 201 -32.88 4.49 -4.61
C ALA A 201 -33.10 4.79 -3.12
N ASP A 202 -34.33 4.53 -2.70
CA ASP A 202 -35.08 5.04 -1.57
C ASP A 202 -34.94 4.10 -0.34
N LYS A 203 -34.26 4.50 0.76
CA LYS A 203 -34.66 4.28 2.18
C LYS A 203 -33.57 4.50 3.26
N ALA A 204 -34.07 4.99 4.41
CA ALA A 204 -33.59 4.88 5.80
C ALA A 204 -32.12 5.24 6.15
N MET A 205 -31.86 6.55 6.26
CA MET A 205 -30.67 7.11 6.90
C MET A 205 -30.82 7.13 8.43
N THR A 206 -29.83 6.61 9.17
CA THR A 206 -29.68 6.87 10.62
C THR A 206 -28.43 7.73 10.81
N LEU A 207 -28.64 8.96 11.30
CA LEU A 207 -27.59 9.93 11.68
C LEU A 207 -26.94 9.55 13.01
#